data_AF-A0A1F9S4K6-F1
#
_entry.id   AF-A0A1F9S4K6-F1
#
_cell.length_a   1.000
_cell.length_b   1.000
_cell.length_c   1.000
_cell.angle_alpha   90.00
_cell.angle_beta   90.00
_cell.angle_gamma   90.00
#
_symmetry.space_group_name_H-M   'P 1'
#
loop_
_entity.id
_entity.type
_entity.pdbx_description
1 polymer ?
#
loop_
_entity_poly.entity_id
_entity_poly.type
_entity_poly.pdbx_seq_one_letter_code
_entity_poly.pdbx_strand_id
1 'polypeptide(L)'
;MKYWILDQQRPAGPFSAQELKGVAGFGRASLVRPERTLDPEDERWARAGELPQLALLLDEVERASAPPCLIQPEPTVRDLPVLGAILTRQEESEEALLALREELSAARGEVDLLRAEGAQQREEAARLERRLAETSARLDALAERAEAASAAAAGLAEARDRLEERAAVWEKETAACRTEIAGLKEESAALRTETAALRAERDALAGELAAAVAAQARLAESVAAEAARRDAAEAAAWRWGRARLSPRRLAGALVFAIAIAAGGLLYSILHHHAAPVPPPPPVPAPAPKPPPPVPVAAPSPPPAVKPPAKKPRPRPPTAAKLRQEKLKAQVEAEKRLRYTILLRTTGGVASSKKDAEKSLERMADKEPEKTPVPPEEPRP
;
A
#
# COMPACT_ATOMS: atom_id res chain seq x y z
N MET A 1 9.32 -52.40 -73.35
CA MET A 1 8.56 -51.29 -72.74
C MET A 1 7.77 -50.63 -73.86
N LYS A 2 6.49 -50.31 -73.65
CA LYS A 2 5.70 -49.60 -74.66
C LYS A 2 5.60 -48.11 -74.34
N TYR A 3 5.40 -47.30 -75.37
CA TYR A 3 5.31 -45.85 -75.29
C TYR A 3 4.09 -45.35 -76.06
N TRP A 4 3.49 -44.29 -75.58
CA TRP A 4 2.47 -43.52 -76.29
C TRP A 4 3.13 -42.25 -76.84
N ILE A 5 2.90 -41.89 -78.10
CA ILE A 5 3.35 -40.62 -78.70
C ILE A 5 2.15 -39.66 -78.74
N LEU A 6 2.39 -38.37 -78.55
CA LEU A 6 1.39 -37.34 -78.83
C LEU A 6 1.52 -36.89 -80.30
N ASP A 7 0.61 -37.36 -81.17
CA ASP A 7 0.54 -36.96 -82.57
C ASP A 7 -0.70 -36.08 -82.79
N GLN A 8 -0.51 -34.86 -83.32
CA GLN A 8 -1.58 -33.87 -83.51
C GLN A 8 -2.51 -33.68 -82.29
N GLN A 9 -1.92 -33.64 -81.09
CA GLN A 9 -2.61 -33.56 -79.79
C GLN A 9 -3.48 -34.77 -79.41
N ARG A 10 -3.39 -35.90 -80.13
CA ARG A 10 -4.02 -37.15 -79.74
C ARG A 10 -2.98 -38.18 -79.32
N PRO A 11 -3.15 -38.86 -78.19
CA PRO A 11 -2.27 -39.95 -77.79
C PRO A 11 -2.43 -41.12 -78.77
N ALA A 12 -1.37 -41.47 -79.47
CA ALA A 12 -1.28 -42.63 -80.36
C ALA A 12 -0.38 -43.70 -79.70
N GLY A 13 -0.85 -44.94 -79.65
CA GLY A 13 -0.11 -46.05 -79.02
C GLY A 13 -1.01 -47.19 -78.54
N PRO A 14 -0.48 -48.15 -77.77
CA PRO A 14 0.92 -48.22 -77.29
C PRO A 14 1.87 -48.84 -78.33
N PHE A 15 3.01 -48.20 -78.58
CA PHE A 15 4.05 -48.65 -79.52
C PHE A 15 5.25 -49.25 -78.80
N SER A 16 5.88 -50.27 -79.38
CA SER A 16 7.21 -50.71 -78.96
C SER A 16 8.30 -49.73 -79.41
N ALA A 17 9.46 -49.73 -78.74
CA ALA A 17 10.57 -48.83 -79.09
C ALA A 17 11.00 -48.94 -80.56
N GLN A 18 10.90 -50.13 -81.15
CA GLN A 18 11.21 -50.37 -82.56
C GLN A 18 10.11 -49.87 -83.51
N GLU A 19 8.83 -49.97 -83.12
CA GLU A 19 7.70 -49.45 -83.90
C GLU A 19 7.74 -47.92 -84.01
N LEU A 20 8.21 -47.23 -82.96
CA LEU A 20 8.37 -45.77 -82.96
C LEU A 20 9.26 -45.27 -84.12
N LYS A 21 10.24 -46.07 -84.58
CA LYS A 21 11.10 -45.70 -85.71
C LYS A 21 10.35 -45.53 -87.03
N GLY A 22 9.25 -46.28 -87.20
CA GLY A 22 8.42 -46.24 -88.40
C GLY A 22 7.35 -45.15 -88.37
N VAL A 23 7.16 -44.48 -87.24
CA VAL A 23 6.16 -43.41 -87.11
C VAL A 23 6.71 -42.14 -87.77
N ALA A 24 6.03 -41.69 -88.82
CA ALA A 24 6.42 -40.48 -89.56
C ALA A 24 6.46 -39.27 -88.62
N GLY A 25 7.58 -38.52 -88.63
CA GLY A 25 7.75 -37.34 -87.78
C GLY A 25 8.18 -37.63 -86.34
N PHE A 26 8.45 -38.88 -85.97
CA PHE A 26 9.04 -39.20 -84.68
C PHE A 26 10.51 -38.75 -84.62
N GLY A 27 10.85 -37.94 -83.61
CA GLY A 27 12.19 -37.39 -83.39
C GLY A 27 12.41 -36.96 -81.94
N ARG A 28 13.57 -36.36 -81.62
CA ARG A 28 13.93 -35.98 -80.23
C ARG A 28 12.91 -35.07 -79.54
N ALA A 29 12.22 -34.23 -80.31
CA ALA A 29 11.21 -33.30 -79.81
C ALA A 29 9.82 -33.94 -79.64
N SER A 30 9.59 -35.15 -80.16
CA SER A 30 8.31 -35.84 -80.02
C SER A 30 8.03 -36.11 -78.55
N LEU A 31 6.81 -35.84 -78.12
CA LEU A 31 6.35 -36.07 -76.76
C LEU A 31 5.93 -37.54 -76.61
N VAL A 32 6.52 -38.23 -75.64
CA VAL A 32 6.30 -39.66 -75.39
C VAL A 32 6.02 -39.93 -73.93
N ARG A 33 5.16 -40.91 -73.69
CA ARG A 33 4.79 -41.40 -72.35
C ARG A 33 5.08 -42.89 -72.22
N PRO A 34 5.99 -43.32 -71.32
CA PRO A 34 6.22 -44.73 -71.05
C PRO A 34 5.06 -45.39 -70.28
N GLU A 35 4.68 -46.60 -70.66
CA GLU A 35 3.52 -47.33 -70.11
C GLU A 35 3.64 -47.66 -68.61
N ARG A 36 4.85 -47.75 -68.04
CA ARG A 36 5.06 -48.14 -66.63
C ARG A 36 4.84 -47.02 -65.60
N THR A 37 4.75 -45.76 -66.03
CA THR A 37 4.55 -44.58 -65.16
C THR A 37 3.15 -44.00 -65.34
N LEU A 38 2.13 -44.88 -65.39
CA LEU A 38 0.73 -44.50 -65.33
C LEU A 38 0.32 -44.26 -63.87
N ASP A 39 1.00 -43.34 -63.18
CA ASP A 39 0.36 -42.68 -62.04
C ASP A 39 -0.75 -41.78 -62.63
N PRO A 40 -1.99 -41.86 -62.14
CA PRO A 40 -3.11 -41.11 -62.71
C PRO A 40 -2.95 -39.59 -62.58
N GLU A 41 -2.06 -39.10 -61.72
CA GLU A 41 -1.77 -37.67 -61.55
C GLU A 41 -0.53 -37.16 -62.31
N ASP A 42 0.28 -38.06 -62.89
CA ASP A 42 1.51 -37.67 -63.59
C ASP A 42 1.26 -37.58 -65.10
N GLU A 43 0.67 -36.46 -65.53
CA GLU A 43 0.39 -36.10 -66.94
C GLU A 43 1.64 -35.64 -67.71
N ARG A 44 2.83 -35.91 -67.20
CA ARG A 44 4.07 -35.36 -67.77
C ARG A 44 4.50 -36.16 -69.00
N TRP A 45 4.11 -35.64 -70.16
CA TRP A 45 4.73 -35.98 -71.43
C TRP A 45 6.20 -35.54 -71.41
N ALA A 46 7.13 -36.47 -71.60
CA ALA A 46 8.56 -36.17 -71.71
C ALA A 46 8.97 -36.10 -73.17
N ARG A 47 10.02 -35.35 -73.49
CA ARG A 47 10.58 -35.37 -74.85
C ARG A 47 11.28 -36.71 -75.07
N ALA A 48 11.15 -37.27 -76.28
CA ALA A 48 11.76 -38.56 -76.61
C ALA A 48 13.28 -38.57 -76.37
N GLY A 49 13.95 -37.42 -76.59
CA GLY A 49 15.39 -37.28 -76.33
C GLY A 49 15.78 -37.31 -74.84
N GLU A 50 14.85 -37.06 -73.93
CA GLU A 50 15.11 -37.12 -72.48
C GLU A 50 15.01 -38.54 -71.92
N LEU A 51 14.43 -39.48 -72.68
CA LEU A 51 14.31 -40.87 -72.28
C LEU A 51 15.55 -41.66 -72.74
N PRO A 52 16.41 -42.16 -71.81
CA PRO A 52 17.67 -42.82 -72.16
C PRO A 52 17.49 -44.03 -73.09
N GLN A 53 16.34 -44.69 -72.99
CA GLN A 53 16.00 -45.88 -73.78
C GLN A 53 15.63 -45.55 -75.23
N LEU A 54 15.19 -44.32 -75.50
CA LEU A 54 14.85 -43.84 -76.84
C LEU A 54 16.00 -43.05 -77.47
N ALA A 55 16.91 -42.46 -76.67
CA ALA A 55 18.07 -41.71 -77.15
C ALA A 55 18.89 -42.47 -78.19
N LEU A 56 19.19 -43.76 -77.95
CA LEU A 56 19.95 -44.59 -78.91
C LEU A 56 19.20 -44.82 -80.22
N LEU A 57 17.87 -44.95 -80.16
CA LEU A 57 17.04 -45.18 -81.36
C LEU A 57 16.85 -43.88 -82.15
N LEU A 58 16.75 -42.75 -81.47
CA LEU A 58 16.69 -41.42 -82.08
C LEU A 58 17.98 -41.08 -82.79
N ASP A 59 19.14 -41.43 -82.22
CA ASP A 59 20.42 -41.26 -82.91
C ASP A 59 20.51 -42.06 -84.22
N GLU A 60 19.93 -43.27 -84.24
CA GLU A 60 19.87 -44.09 -85.46
C GLU A 60 18.91 -43.49 -86.50
N VAL A 61 17.73 -43.01 -86.08
CA VAL A 61 16.74 -42.37 -86.96
C VAL A 61 17.27 -41.03 -87.49
N GLU A 62 17.94 -40.24 -86.65
CA GLU A 62 18.56 -38.97 -87.04
C GLU A 62 19.74 -39.20 -87.98
N ARG A 63 20.56 -40.23 -87.78
CA ARG A 63 21.60 -40.59 -88.76
C ARG A 63 21.04 -41.09 -90.08
N ALA A 64 19.89 -41.77 -90.06
CA ALA A 64 19.24 -42.27 -91.27
C ALA A 64 18.47 -41.18 -92.05
N SER A 65 17.97 -40.16 -91.34
CA SER A 65 17.22 -39.03 -91.92
C SER A 65 18.09 -37.80 -92.16
N ALA A 66 19.29 -37.73 -91.57
CA ALA A 66 20.27 -36.71 -91.87
C ALA A 66 20.59 -36.79 -93.38
N PRO A 67 20.34 -35.71 -94.15
CA PRO A 67 20.84 -35.65 -95.51
C PRO A 67 22.36 -35.86 -95.45
N PRO A 68 22.96 -36.63 -96.39
CA PRO A 68 24.40 -36.82 -96.44
C PRO A 68 25.03 -35.44 -96.38
N CYS A 69 25.87 -35.22 -95.36
CA CYS A 69 26.50 -33.93 -95.10
C CYS A 69 26.94 -33.32 -96.42
N LEU A 70 26.25 -32.27 -96.85
CA LEU A 70 26.82 -31.33 -97.81
C LEU A 70 28.02 -30.76 -97.06
N ILE A 71 29.17 -31.39 -97.30
CA ILE A 71 30.49 -30.82 -97.09
C ILE A 71 30.33 -29.37 -97.54
N GLN A 72 30.33 -28.44 -96.59
CA GLN A 72 30.24 -27.03 -96.94
C GLN A 72 31.36 -26.79 -97.96
N PRO A 73 31.04 -26.20 -99.13
CA PRO A 73 32.08 -25.93 -100.12
C PRO A 73 33.19 -25.15 -99.43
N GLU A 74 34.43 -25.59 -99.62
CA GLU A 74 35.58 -24.90 -99.06
C GLU A 74 35.48 -23.41 -99.42
N PRO A 75 35.72 -22.51 -98.45
CA PRO A 75 35.56 -21.08 -98.68
C PRO A 75 36.43 -20.68 -99.88
N THR A 76 35.79 -20.10 -100.89
CA THR A 76 36.49 -19.57 -102.05
C THR A 76 37.29 -18.32 -101.64
N VAL A 77 38.36 -17.99 -102.37
CA VAL A 77 39.21 -16.79 -102.11
C VAL A 77 38.39 -15.48 -102.06
N ARG A 78 37.19 -15.45 -102.67
CA ARG A 78 36.24 -14.32 -102.62
C ARG A 78 35.54 -14.15 -101.26
N ASP A 79 35.52 -15.17 -100.41
CA ASP A 79 34.80 -15.18 -99.13
C ASP A 79 35.66 -14.70 -97.96
N LEU A 80 36.98 -14.53 -98.16
CA LEU A 80 37.93 -14.03 -97.16
C LEU A 80 37.54 -12.66 -96.55
N PRO A 81 37.06 -11.66 -97.31
CA PRO A 81 36.62 -10.39 -96.73
C PRO A 81 35.37 -10.55 -95.84
N VAL A 82 34.46 -11.45 -96.22
CA VAL A 82 33.25 -11.74 -95.45
C VAL A 82 33.62 -12.44 -94.15
N LEU A 83 34.54 -13.41 -94.20
CA LEU A 83 35.11 -14.05 -93.01
C LEU A 83 35.79 -13.03 -92.09
N GLY A 84 36.58 -12.11 -92.63
CA GLY A 84 37.20 -11.03 -91.86
C GLY A 84 36.17 -10.16 -91.13
N ALA A 85 35.09 -9.75 -91.83
CA ALA A 85 34.02 -8.96 -91.22
C ALA A 85 33.20 -9.73 -90.17
N ILE A 86 33.06 -11.05 -90.33
CA ILE A 86 32.42 -11.91 -89.33
C ILE A 86 33.30 -12.00 -88.07
N LEU A 87 34.61 -12.17 -88.24
CA LEU A 87 35.56 -12.22 -87.13
C LEU A 87 35.58 -10.91 -86.34
N THR A 88 35.62 -9.75 -87.00
CA THR A 88 35.56 -8.46 -86.31
C THR A 88 34.26 -8.29 -85.54
N ARG A 89 33.13 -8.71 -86.12
CA ARG A 89 31.83 -8.65 -85.43
C ARG A 89 31.75 -9.64 -84.27
N GLN A 90 32.45 -10.78 -84.36
CA GLN A 90 32.59 -11.72 -83.27
C GLN A 90 33.39 -11.08 -82.13
N GLU A 91 34.55 -10.48 -82.41
CA GLU A 91 35.36 -9.76 -81.42
C GLU A 91 34.55 -8.64 -80.73
N GLU A 92 33.85 -7.79 -81.49
CA GLU A 92 32.96 -6.74 -80.94
C GLU A 92 31.86 -7.33 -80.05
N SER A 93 31.28 -8.47 -80.44
CA SER A 93 30.25 -9.13 -79.64
C SER A 93 30.81 -9.76 -78.37
N GLU A 94 32.03 -10.29 -78.41
CA GLU A 94 32.73 -10.84 -77.24
C GLU A 94 33.08 -9.73 -76.24
N GLU A 95 33.60 -8.59 -76.73
CA GLU A 95 33.84 -7.41 -75.90
C GLU A 95 32.56 -6.88 -75.25
N ALA A 96 31.46 -6.77 -76.01
CA ALA A 96 30.18 -6.34 -75.48
C ALA A 96 29.62 -7.32 -74.43
N LEU A 97 29.78 -8.63 -74.62
CA LEU A 97 29.39 -9.65 -73.64
C LEU A 97 30.22 -9.58 -72.36
N LEU A 98 31.52 -9.28 -72.47
CA LEU A 98 32.39 -9.06 -71.32
C LEU A 98 31.96 -7.81 -70.54
N ALA A 99 31.71 -6.69 -71.23
CA ALA A 99 31.22 -5.46 -70.61
C ALA A 99 29.88 -5.68 -69.88
N LEU A 100 28.91 -6.34 -70.55
CA LEU A 100 27.63 -6.69 -69.92
C LEU A 100 27.80 -7.62 -68.70
N ARG A 101 28.77 -8.53 -68.74
CA ARG A 101 29.07 -9.40 -67.61
C ARG A 101 29.65 -8.62 -66.43
N GLU A 102 30.52 -7.65 -66.68
CA GLU A 102 31.08 -6.76 -65.66
C GLU A 102 29.99 -5.88 -65.04
N GLU A 103 29.16 -5.23 -65.86
CA GLU A 103 28.00 -4.45 -65.41
C GLU A 103 27.03 -5.29 -64.56
N LEU A 104 26.72 -6.51 -65.02
CA LEU A 104 25.85 -7.41 -64.28
C LEU A 104 26.47 -7.90 -62.97
N SER A 105 27.80 -8.02 -62.91
CA SER A 105 28.51 -8.31 -61.65
C SER A 105 28.50 -7.13 -60.68
N ALA A 106 28.67 -5.91 -61.18
CA ALA A 106 28.59 -4.68 -60.39
C ALA A 106 27.17 -4.48 -59.84
N ALA A 107 26.14 -4.61 -60.69
CA ALA A 107 24.74 -4.53 -60.28
C ALA A 107 24.37 -5.60 -59.24
N ARG A 108 24.91 -6.82 -59.35
CA ARG A 108 24.74 -7.85 -58.30
C ARG A 108 25.36 -7.41 -56.98
N GLY A 109 26.57 -6.84 -57.02
CA GLY A 109 27.22 -6.28 -55.83
C GLY A 109 26.42 -5.17 -55.16
N GLU A 110 25.87 -4.24 -55.94
CA GLU A 110 24.98 -3.18 -55.44
C GLU A 110 23.72 -3.74 -54.80
N VAL A 111 23.09 -4.74 -55.43
CA VAL A 111 21.90 -5.39 -54.88
C VAL A 111 22.22 -6.08 -53.55
N ASP A 112 23.40 -6.71 -53.41
CA ASP A 112 23.81 -7.33 -52.15
C ASP A 112 24.10 -6.31 -51.05
N LEU A 113 24.68 -5.15 -51.39
CA LEU A 113 24.84 -4.02 -50.46
C LEU A 113 23.48 -3.48 -50.00
N LEU A 114 22.56 -3.21 -50.92
CA LEU A 114 21.22 -2.73 -50.58
C LEU A 114 20.43 -3.74 -49.73
N ARG A 115 20.63 -5.04 -49.96
CA ARG A 115 20.06 -6.09 -49.10
C ARG A 115 20.64 -6.05 -47.69
N ALA A 116 21.95 -5.85 -47.55
CA ALA A 116 22.62 -5.74 -46.26
C ALA A 116 22.15 -4.49 -45.48
N GLU A 117 22.07 -3.33 -46.15
CA GLU A 117 21.53 -2.10 -45.57
C GLU A 117 20.06 -2.27 -45.15
N GLY A 118 19.23 -2.88 -46.01
CA GLY A 118 17.84 -3.19 -45.69
C GLY A 118 17.69 -4.14 -44.50
N ALA A 119 18.63 -5.08 -44.31
CA ALA A 119 18.66 -5.93 -43.12
C ALA A 119 19.01 -5.14 -41.86
N GLN A 120 20.03 -4.27 -41.93
CA GLN A 120 20.42 -3.40 -40.82
C GLN A 120 19.28 -2.46 -40.40
N GLN A 121 18.60 -1.83 -41.35
CA GLN A 121 17.45 -0.96 -41.06
C GLN A 121 16.30 -1.71 -40.37
N ARG A 122 16.04 -2.97 -40.75
CA ARG A 122 15.03 -3.81 -40.08
C ARG A 122 15.44 -4.15 -38.64
N GLU A 123 16.72 -4.41 -38.40
CA GLU A 123 17.23 -4.65 -37.04
C GLU A 123 17.12 -3.39 -36.17
N GLU A 124 17.45 -2.22 -36.72
CA GLU A 124 17.30 -0.93 -36.03
C GLU A 124 15.83 -0.61 -35.73
N ALA A 125 14.93 -0.82 -36.70
CA ALA A 125 13.49 -0.68 -36.50
C ALA A 125 12.99 -1.59 -35.37
N ALA A 126 13.35 -2.88 -35.40
CA ALA A 126 12.99 -3.82 -34.34
C ALA A 126 13.57 -3.41 -32.97
N ARG A 127 14.76 -2.83 -32.93
CA ARG A 127 15.37 -2.30 -31.70
C ARG A 127 14.60 -1.09 -31.17
N LEU A 128 14.18 -0.18 -32.04
CA LEU A 128 13.41 1.01 -31.67
C LEU A 128 12.00 0.62 -31.19
N GLU A 129 11.34 -0.33 -31.83
CA GLU A 129 10.05 -0.87 -31.39
C GLU A 129 10.14 -1.48 -29.99
N ARG A 130 11.19 -2.27 -29.71
CA ARG A 130 11.44 -2.81 -28.36
C ARG A 130 11.63 -1.70 -27.32
N ARG A 131 12.39 -0.65 -27.67
CA ARG A 131 12.59 0.50 -26.77
C ARG A 131 11.30 1.27 -26.54
N LEU A 132 10.49 1.45 -27.58
CA LEU A 132 9.19 2.11 -27.47
C LEU A 132 8.26 1.33 -26.54
N ALA A 133 8.16 0.01 -26.74
CA ALA A 133 7.38 -0.88 -25.88
C ALA A 133 7.86 -0.83 -24.42
N GLU A 134 9.18 -0.84 -24.19
CA GLU A 134 9.75 -0.70 -22.85
C GLU A 134 9.41 0.65 -22.22
N THR A 135 9.51 1.75 -22.97
CA THR A 135 9.16 3.08 -22.45
C THR A 135 7.66 3.21 -22.18
N SER A 136 6.80 2.62 -23.02
CA SER A 136 5.35 2.58 -22.79
C SER A 136 5.03 1.85 -21.49
N ALA A 137 5.59 0.65 -21.31
CA ALA A 137 5.38 -0.13 -20.08
C ALA A 137 5.88 0.62 -18.82
N ARG A 138 6.97 1.38 -18.94
CA ARG A 138 7.47 2.24 -17.85
C ARG A 138 6.51 3.39 -17.56
N LEU A 139 5.89 4.00 -18.57
CA LEU A 139 4.90 5.06 -18.38
C LEU A 139 3.63 4.52 -17.71
N ASP A 140 3.13 3.36 -18.15
CA ASP A 140 1.96 2.72 -17.55
C ASP A 140 2.22 2.40 -16.07
N ALA A 141 3.39 1.83 -15.75
CA ALA A 141 3.78 1.55 -14.37
C ALA A 141 3.96 2.82 -13.52
N LEU A 142 4.36 3.94 -14.10
CA LEU A 142 4.43 5.23 -13.39
C LEU A 142 3.05 5.83 -13.17
N ALA A 143 2.14 5.69 -14.14
CA ALA A 143 0.75 6.12 -14.01
C ALA A 143 0.05 5.35 -12.88
N GLU A 144 0.18 4.02 -12.84
CA GLU A 144 -0.37 3.20 -11.74
C GLU A 144 0.19 3.61 -10.37
N ARG A 145 1.48 3.91 -10.28
CA ARG A 145 2.10 4.39 -9.04
C ARG A 145 1.60 5.78 -8.64
N ALA A 146 1.35 6.67 -9.60
CA ALA A 146 0.80 7.99 -9.34
C ALA A 146 -0.63 7.91 -8.80
N GLU A 147 -1.47 7.05 -9.39
CA GLU A 147 -2.81 6.77 -8.89
C GLU A 147 -2.80 6.18 -7.48
N ALA A 148 -1.93 5.19 -7.22
CA ALA A 148 -1.77 4.62 -5.89
C ALA A 148 -1.30 5.67 -4.86
N ALA A 149 -0.39 6.56 -5.24
CA ALA A 149 0.07 7.65 -4.39
C ALA A 149 -1.04 8.69 -4.11
N SER A 150 -1.85 9.02 -5.12
CA SER A 150 -3.01 9.91 -4.98
C SER A 150 -4.04 9.33 -4.01
N ALA A 151 -4.39 8.06 -4.17
CA ALA A 151 -5.30 7.35 -3.26
C ALA A 151 -4.76 7.31 -1.82
N ALA A 152 -3.45 7.07 -1.65
CA ALA A 152 -2.81 7.10 -0.34
C ALA A 152 -2.85 8.50 0.29
N ALA A 153 -2.64 9.56 -0.50
CA ALA A 153 -2.73 10.95 -0.03
C ALA A 153 -4.15 11.31 0.41
N ALA A 154 -5.17 10.89 -0.35
CA ALA A 154 -6.58 11.06 0.04
C ALA A 154 -6.89 10.35 1.37
N GLY A 155 -6.44 9.10 1.52
CA GLY A 155 -6.62 8.36 2.78
C GLY A 155 -5.92 9.00 3.97
N LEU A 156 -4.74 9.60 3.78
CA LEU A 156 -4.04 10.36 4.82
C LEU A 156 -4.77 11.66 5.19
N ALA A 157 -5.38 12.34 4.21
CA ALA A 157 -6.18 13.54 4.46
C ALA A 157 -7.42 13.21 5.31
N GLU A 158 -8.17 12.15 4.96
CA GLU A 158 -9.30 11.69 5.77
C GLU A 158 -8.87 11.30 7.20
N ALA A 159 -7.72 10.63 7.33
CA ALA A 159 -7.20 10.25 8.65
C ALA A 159 -6.82 11.48 9.48
N ARG A 160 -6.26 12.52 8.86
CA ARG A 160 -5.97 13.80 9.53
C ARG A 160 -7.26 14.45 10.02
N ASP A 161 -8.26 14.57 9.16
CA ASP A 161 -9.52 15.24 9.49
C ASP A 161 -10.23 14.53 10.67
N ARG A 162 -10.24 13.18 10.68
CA ARG A 162 -10.76 12.39 11.83
C ARG A 162 -9.97 12.62 13.12
N LEU A 163 -8.65 12.83 13.03
CA LEU A 163 -7.83 13.13 14.21
C LEU A 163 -8.10 14.53 14.74
N GLU A 164 -8.32 15.52 13.86
CA GLU A 164 -8.71 16.87 14.22
C GLU A 164 -10.09 16.90 14.90
N GLU A 165 -11.07 16.17 14.36
CA GLU A 165 -12.38 16.00 14.99
C GLU A 165 -12.28 15.40 16.41
N ARG A 166 -11.48 14.34 16.56
CA ARG A 166 -11.25 13.71 17.88
C ARG A 166 -10.54 14.64 18.85
N ALA A 167 -9.57 15.42 18.37
CA ALA A 167 -8.89 16.42 19.18
C ALA A 167 -9.87 17.48 19.69
N ALA A 168 -10.75 17.98 18.82
CA ALA A 168 -11.78 18.94 19.21
C ALA A 168 -12.78 18.37 20.23
N VAL A 169 -13.15 17.09 20.13
CA VAL A 169 -13.97 16.41 21.14
C VAL A 169 -13.25 16.35 22.49
N TRP A 170 -11.98 15.93 22.51
CA TRP A 170 -11.20 15.88 23.74
C TRP A 170 -11.00 17.26 24.37
N GLU A 171 -10.82 18.31 23.57
CA GLU A 171 -10.76 19.68 24.09
C GLU A 171 -12.07 20.09 24.78
N LYS A 172 -13.23 19.75 24.20
CA LYS A 172 -14.54 19.99 24.83
C LYS A 172 -14.72 19.19 26.12
N GLU A 173 -14.38 17.91 26.11
CA GLU A 173 -14.48 17.04 27.30
C GLU A 173 -13.56 17.52 28.42
N THR A 174 -12.33 17.91 28.10
CA THR A 174 -11.40 18.46 29.11
C THR A 174 -11.87 19.80 29.66
N ALA A 175 -12.49 20.66 28.84
CA ALA A 175 -13.10 21.90 29.31
C ALA A 175 -14.28 21.62 30.26
N ALA A 176 -15.18 20.69 29.89
CA ALA A 176 -16.30 20.27 30.73
C ALA A 176 -15.83 19.70 32.07
N CYS A 177 -14.84 18.80 32.06
CA CYS A 177 -14.26 18.25 33.29
C CYS A 177 -13.66 19.35 34.18
N ARG A 178 -13.01 20.38 33.59
CA ARG A 178 -12.49 21.51 34.36
C ARG A 178 -13.59 22.33 35.01
N THR A 179 -14.70 22.56 34.31
CA THR A 179 -15.86 23.27 34.88
C THR A 179 -16.52 22.47 36.01
N GLU A 180 -16.67 21.15 35.86
CA GLU A 180 -17.20 20.27 36.91
C GLU A 180 -16.28 20.27 38.14
N ILE A 181 -14.97 20.16 37.96
CA ILE A 181 -14.00 20.23 39.07
C ILE A 181 -14.07 21.58 39.79
N ALA A 182 -14.28 22.69 39.07
CA ALA A 182 -14.45 24.00 39.68
C ALA A 182 -15.75 24.06 40.51
N GLY A 183 -16.87 23.59 39.96
CA GLY A 183 -18.15 23.52 40.67
C GLY A 183 -18.07 22.66 41.95
N LEU A 184 -17.49 21.46 41.86
CA LEU A 184 -17.31 20.58 43.03
C LEU A 184 -16.43 21.21 44.13
N LYS A 185 -15.45 22.05 43.75
CA LYS A 185 -14.63 22.78 44.73
C LYS A 185 -15.43 23.86 45.45
N GLU A 186 -16.30 24.58 44.74
CA GLU A 186 -17.20 25.59 45.31
C GLU A 186 -18.22 24.93 46.25
N GLU A 187 -18.87 23.85 45.81
CA GLU A 187 -19.78 23.06 46.65
C GLU A 187 -19.08 22.53 47.91
N SER A 188 -17.86 22.00 47.76
CA SER A 188 -17.06 21.53 48.90
C SER A 188 -16.71 22.67 49.87
N ALA A 189 -16.44 23.87 49.37
CA ALA A 189 -16.19 25.05 50.21
C ALA A 189 -17.47 25.48 50.94
N ALA A 190 -18.61 25.52 50.25
CA ALA A 190 -19.91 25.85 50.83
C ALA A 190 -20.29 24.86 51.96
N LEU A 191 -20.17 23.55 51.71
CA LEU A 191 -20.43 22.52 52.72
C LEU A 191 -19.49 22.63 53.93
N ARG A 192 -18.23 23.02 53.73
CA ARG A 192 -17.31 23.29 54.85
C ARG A 192 -17.76 24.49 55.68
N THR A 193 -18.27 25.55 55.06
CA THR A 193 -18.80 26.71 55.79
C THR A 193 -20.09 26.37 56.55
N GLU A 194 -21.01 25.62 55.93
CA GLU A 194 -22.25 25.18 56.57
C GLU A 194 -21.97 24.24 57.75
N THR A 195 -21.08 23.25 57.57
CA THR A 195 -20.69 22.36 58.67
C THR A 195 -19.98 23.09 59.81
N ALA A 196 -19.23 24.16 59.54
CA ALA A 196 -18.66 25.02 60.58
C ALA A 196 -19.74 25.82 61.32
N ALA A 197 -20.71 26.38 60.60
CA ALA A 197 -21.85 27.10 61.18
C ALA A 197 -22.70 26.18 62.08
N LEU A 198 -23.09 25.00 61.59
CA LEU A 198 -23.85 24.01 62.37
C LEU A 198 -23.11 23.55 63.63
N ARG A 199 -21.77 23.43 63.58
CA ARG A 199 -20.96 23.15 64.78
C ARG A 199 -21.02 24.29 65.79
N ALA A 200 -20.93 25.54 65.33
CA ALA A 200 -21.05 26.71 66.20
C ALA A 200 -22.44 26.81 66.84
N GLU A 201 -23.51 26.55 66.09
CA GLU A 201 -24.88 26.49 66.61
C GLU A 201 -25.05 25.39 67.65
N ARG A 202 -24.52 24.19 67.38
CA ARG A 202 -24.51 23.08 68.35
C ARG A 202 -23.81 23.49 69.64
N ASP A 203 -22.66 24.15 69.55
CA ASP A 203 -21.89 24.59 70.72
C ASP A 203 -22.64 25.65 71.53
N ALA A 204 -23.30 26.59 70.86
CA ALA A 204 -24.16 27.58 71.49
C ALA A 204 -25.32 26.92 72.25
N LEU A 205 -26.07 26.02 71.60
CA LEU A 205 -27.16 25.27 72.21
C LEU A 205 -26.70 24.41 73.38
N ALA A 206 -25.53 23.77 73.28
CA ALA A 206 -24.93 23.02 74.37
C ALA A 206 -24.60 23.93 75.58
N GLY A 207 -24.12 25.14 75.31
CA GLY A 207 -23.90 26.17 76.33
C GLY A 207 -25.18 26.65 76.99
N GLU A 208 -26.23 26.93 76.21
CA GLU A 208 -27.56 27.31 76.71
C GLU A 208 -28.17 26.21 77.59
N LEU A 209 -28.08 24.95 77.15
CA LEU A 209 -28.55 23.81 77.92
C LEU A 209 -27.81 23.68 79.25
N ALA A 210 -26.48 23.81 79.24
CA ALA A 210 -25.68 23.77 80.47
C ALA A 210 -26.06 24.91 81.44
N ALA A 211 -26.30 26.12 80.92
CA ALA A 211 -26.77 27.26 81.72
C ALA A 211 -28.17 27.02 82.30
N ALA A 212 -29.09 26.46 81.53
CA ALA A 212 -30.43 26.12 81.98
C ALA A 212 -30.39 25.05 83.09
N VAL A 213 -29.57 24.01 82.94
CA VAL A 213 -29.36 22.97 83.97
C VAL A 213 -28.78 23.59 85.25
N ALA A 214 -27.79 24.48 85.14
CA ALA A 214 -27.23 25.18 86.30
C ALA A 214 -28.25 26.10 86.99
N ALA A 215 -29.09 26.80 86.22
CA ALA A 215 -30.18 27.62 86.75
C ALA A 215 -31.22 26.75 87.49
N GLN A 216 -31.58 25.61 86.91
CA GLN A 216 -32.47 24.64 87.55
C GLN A 216 -31.89 24.10 88.85
N ALA A 217 -30.59 23.80 88.91
CA ALA A 217 -29.92 23.38 90.13
C ALA A 217 -29.97 24.46 91.22
N ARG A 218 -29.72 25.73 90.88
CA ARG A 218 -29.84 26.86 91.82
C ARG A 218 -31.26 27.06 92.34
N LEU A 219 -32.27 26.92 91.46
CA LEU A 219 -33.68 26.96 91.87
C LEU A 219 -34.03 25.78 92.79
N ALA A 220 -33.50 24.59 92.51
CA ALA A 220 -33.67 23.43 93.39
C ALA A 220 -33.03 23.67 94.76
N GLU A 221 -31.83 24.26 94.81
CA GLU A 221 -31.16 24.66 96.05
C GLU A 221 -31.96 25.74 96.81
N SER A 222 -32.49 26.76 96.13
CA SER A 222 -33.28 27.81 96.79
C SER A 222 -34.61 27.27 97.33
N VAL A 223 -35.29 26.41 96.58
CA VAL A 223 -36.50 25.72 97.04
C VAL A 223 -36.19 24.80 98.22
N ALA A 224 -35.08 24.06 98.18
CA ALA A 224 -34.65 23.23 99.31
C ALA A 224 -34.32 24.08 100.54
N ALA A 225 -33.67 25.24 100.37
CA ALA A 225 -33.40 26.17 101.45
C ALA A 225 -34.68 26.78 102.03
N GLU A 226 -35.66 27.14 101.20
CA GLU A 226 -36.97 27.60 101.66
C GLU A 226 -37.76 26.51 102.39
N ALA A 227 -37.72 25.27 101.90
CA ALA A 227 -38.31 24.13 102.58
C ALA A 227 -37.67 23.94 103.96
N ALA A 228 -36.33 23.95 104.05
CA ALA A 228 -35.61 23.87 105.32
C ALA A 228 -35.95 25.03 106.27
N ARG A 229 -36.12 26.25 105.76
CA ARG A 229 -36.58 27.41 106.57
C ARG A 229 -38.00 27.21 107.09
N ARG A 230 -38.92 26.71 106.24
CA ARG A 230 -40.28 26.38 106.65
C ARG A 230 -40.25 25.29 107.72
N ASP A 231 -39.50 24.22 107.52
CA ASP A 231 -39.36 23.12 108.49
C ASP A 231 -38.76 23.61 109.81
N ALA A 232 -37.78 24.51 109.78
CA ALA A 232 -37.20 25.12 110.98
C ALA A 232 -38.17 26.07 111.71
N ALA A 233 -38.91 26.91 110.96
CA ALA A 233 -39.94 27.77 111.52
C ALA A 233 -41.10 26.96 112.11
N GLU A 234 -41.48 25.90 111.41
CA GLU A 234 -42.43 24.91 111.87
C GLU A 234 -41.92 24.22 113.15
N ALA A 235 -40.69 23.72 113.19
CA ALA A 235 -40.07 23.13 114.38
C ALA A 235 -39.97 24.13 115.55
N ALA A 236 -39.72 25.41 115.28
CA ALA A 236 -39.77 26.47 116.29
C ALA A 236 -41.19 26.72 116.81
N ALA A 237 -42.21 26.64 115.95
CA ALA A 237 -43.62 26.68 116.35
C ALA A 237 -44.01 25.46 117.21
N TRP A 238 -43.41 24.29 116.98
CA TRP A 238 -43.54 23.12 117.87
C TRP A 238 -42.88 23.34 119.24
N ARG A 239 -41.78 24.08 119.29
CA ARG A 239 -41.01 24.36 120.52
C ARG A 239 -41.70 25.36 121.46
N TRP A 240 -42.66 26.15 120.95
CA TRP A 240 -43.52 27.06 121.71
C TRP A 240 -45.01 26.71 121.54
N GLY A 241 -45.37 25.47 121.86
CA GLY A 241 -46.73 25.11 122.27
C GLY A 241 -47.82 25.13 121.19
N ARG A 242 -47.97 24.02 120.46
CA ARG A 242 -49.23 23.26 120.30
C ARG A 242 -49.02 22.04 119.40
N ALA A 243 -49.06 20.87 120.00
CA ALA A 243 -49.25 19.62 119.29
C ALA A 243 -50.69 19.55 118.74
N ARG A 244 -50.89 19.99 117.50
CA ARG A 244 -51.99 19.53 116.67
C ARG A 244 -51.45 19.34 115.25
N LEU A 245 -51.46 18.09 114.77
CA LEU A 245 -51.28 17.81 113.34
C LEU A 245 -52.27 18.69 112.57
N SER A 246 -51.75 19.68 111.82
CA SER A 246 -52.59 20.52 111.01
C SER A 246 -52.99 19.74 109.75
N PRO A 247 -54.28 19.77 109.33
CA PRO A 247 -54.75 19.10 108.12
C PRO A 247 -53.96 19.50 106.86
N ARG A 248 -53.29 20.65 106.88
CA ARG A 248 -52.45 21.16 105.80
C ARG A 248 -51.19 20.34 105.56
N ARG A 249 -50.61 19.67 106.57
CA ARG A 249 -49.44 18.79 106.36
C ARG A 249 -49.81 17.45 105.75
N LEU A 250 -50.98 16.92 106.11
CA LEU A 250 -51.55 15.76 105.41
C LEU A 250 -51.88 16.12 103.97
N ALA A 251 -52.46 17.30 103.72
CA ALA A 251 -52.70 17.78 102.35
C ALA A 251 -51.38 17.98 101.57
N GLY A 252 -50.34 18.55 102.19
CA GLY A 252 -49.02 18.73 101.56
C GLY A 252 -48.35 17.41 101.20
N ALA A 253 -48.34 16.43 102.11
CA ALA A 253 -47.81 15.10 101.84
C ALA A 253 -48.60 14.38 100.73
N LEU A 254 -49.93 14.56 100.69
CA LEU A 254 -50.79 13.97 99.67
C LEU A 254 -50.58 14.62 98.30
N VAL A 255 -50.44 15.96 98.23
CA VAL A 255 -50.11 16.68 96.98
C VAL A 255 -48.71 16.30 96.49
N PHE A 256 -47.74 16.13 97.39
CA PHE A 256 -46.39 15.69 97.02
C PHE A 256 -46.39 14.25 96.48
N ALA A 257 -47.14 13.34 97.11
CA ALA A 257 -47.32 11.98 96.60
C ALA A 257 -48.04 11.95 95.24
N ILE A 258 -49.05 12.80 95.03
CA ILE A 258 -49.74 12.95 93.74
C ILE A 258 -48.81 13.52 92.68
N ALA A 259 -47.96 14.50 93.02
CA ALA A 259 -47.00 15.08 92.08
C ALA A 259 -45.92 14.08 91.65
N ILE A 260 -45.44 13.22 92.57
CA ILE A 260 -44.52 12.13 92.24
C ILE A 260 -45.21 11.09 91.34
N ALA A 261 -46.45 10.71 91.66
CA ALA A 261 -47.22 9.79 90.83
C ALA A 261 -47.50 10.37 89.42
N ALA A 262 -47.86 11.65 89.32
CA ALA A 262 -48.11 12.33 88.06
C ALA A 262 -46.83 12.53 87.24
N GLY A 263 -45.71 12.87 87.88
CA GLY A 263 -44.39 12.97 87.24
C GLY A 263 -43.90 11.62 86.72
N GLY A 264 -44.10 10.54 87.47
CA GLY A 264 -43.83 9.17 87.03
C GLY A 264 -44.71 8.74 85.85
N LEU A 265 -46.00 9.11 85.87
CA LEU A 265 -46.92 8.83 84.76
C LEU A 265 -46.54 9.61 83.50
N LEU A 266 -46.17 10.90 83.63
CA LEU A 266 -45.76 11.74 82.52
C LEU A 266 -44.42 11.27 81.91
N TYR A 267 -43.47 10.86 82.75
CA TYR A 267 -42.22 10.23 82.32
C TYR A 267 -42.48 8.92 81.56
N SER A 268 -43.43 8.09 82.03
CA SER A 268 -43.82 6.87 81.32
C SER A 268 -44.51 7.15 79.99
N ILE A 269 -45.34 8.20 79.89
CA ILE A 269 -46.01 8.60 78.63
C ILE A 269 -44.99 9.14 77.62
N LEU A 270 -44.02 9.95 78.05
CA LEU A 270 -42.96 10.46 77.17
C LEU A 270 -42.00 9.36 76.68
N HIS A 271 -41.73 8.33 77.48
CA HIS A 271 -40.91 7.20 77.04
C HIS A 271 -41.67 6.12 76.26
N HIS A 272 -43.00 5.99 76.40
CA HIS A 272 -43.81 5.12 75.54
C HIS A 272 -44.20 5.75 74.20
N HIS A 273 -44.01 7.06 74.01
CA HIS A 273 -44.19 7.74 72.72
C HIS A 273 -42.88 8.02 71.97
N ALA A 274 -41.77 7.41 72.37
CA ALA A 274 -40.62 7.23 71.47
C ALA A 274 -41.06 6.32 70.32
N ALA A 275 -41.58 6.94 69.26
CA ALA A 275 -42.02 6.26 68.05
C ALA A 275 -40.90 5.32 67.57
N PRO A 276 -41.22 4.09 67.12
CA PRO A 276 -40.24 3.27 66.46
C PRO A 276 -39.67 4.07 65.29
N VAL A 277 -38.34 4.20 65.27
CA VAL A 277 -37.60 4.74 64.13
C VAL A 277 -38.21 4.12 62.87
N PRO A 278 -38.71 4.93 61.90
CA PRO A 278 -39.27 4.37 60.68
C PRO A 278 -38.20 3.46 60.06
N PRO A 279 -38.55 2.26 59.57
CA PRO A 279 -37.60 1.43 58.88
C PRO A 279 -36.93 2.26 57.78
N PRO A 280 -35.62 2.09 57.54
CA PRO A 280 -34.94 2.81 56.47
C PRO A 280 -35.74 2.63 55.17
N PRO A 281 -35.83 3.67 54.31
CA PRO A 281 -36.54 3.56 53.05
C PRO A 281 -36.09 2.30 52.30
N PRO A 282 -36.98 1.63 51.55
CA PRO A 282 -36.60 0.46 50.77
C PRO A 282 -35.41 0.84 49.92
N VAL A 283 -34.30 0.10 50.10
CA VAL A 283 -33.12 0.20 49.27
C VAL A 283 -33.62 0.21 47.82
N PRO A 284 -33.27 1.23 47.01
CA PRO A 284 -33.68 1.25 45.61
C PRO A 284 -33.29 -0.09 44.99
N ALA A 285 -34.21 -0.66 44.20
CA ALA A 285 -34.00 -1.94 43.52
C ALA A 285 -32.57 -1.96 42.93
N PRO A 286 -31.81 -3.06 43.13
CA PRO A 286 -30.45 -3.14 42.67
C PRO A 286 -30.42 -2.74 41.20
N ALA A 287 -29.59 -1.74 40.89
CA ALA A 287 -29.30 -1.34 39.52
C ALA A 287 -29.08 -2.60 38.67
N PRO A 288 -29.55 -2.62 37.41
CA PRO A 288 -29.36 -3.77 36.53
C PRO A 288 -27.91 -4.23 36.62
N LYS A 289 -27.73 -5.54 36.89
CA LYS A 289 -26.42 -6.18 37.03
C LYS A 289 -25.48 -5.61 35.96
N PRO A 290 -24.30 -5.08 36.33
CA PRO A 290 -23.32 -4.71 35.33
C PRO A 290 -23.05 -5.90 34.42
N PRO A 291 -22.81 -5.69 33.11
CA PRO A 291 -22.42 -6.75 32.21
C PRO A 291 -21.26 -7.54 32.82
N PRO A 292 -21.21 -8.87 32.61
CA PRO A 292 -20.24 -9.74 33.27
C PRO A 292 -18.82 -9.17 33.14
N PRO A 293 -18.01 -9.27 34.21
CA PRO A 293 -16.62 -8.83 34.13
C PRO A 293 -15.96 -9.55 32.96
N VAL A 294 -15.29 -8.77 32.12
CA VAL A 294 -14.30 -9.27 31.16
C VAL A 294 -13.41 -10.26 31.92
N PRO A 295 -13.17 -11.47 31.39
CA PRO A 295 -12.43 -12.50 32.11
C PRO A 295 -11.10 -11.95 32.63
N VAL A 296 -10.99 -11.90 33.95
CA VAL A 296 -9.73 -11.65 34.65
C VAL A 296 -8.78 -12.75 34.21
N ALA A 297 -7.68 -12.34 33.57
CA ALA A 297 -6.61 -13.22 33.18
C ALA A 297 -6.18 -14.09 34.36
N ALA A 298 -6.02 -15.39 34.08
CA ALA A 298 -5.60 -16.42 35.00
C ALA A 298 -4.39 -15.98 35.87
N PRO A 299 -4.32 -16.45 37.13
CA PRO A 299 -3.18 -16.18 38.00
C PRO A 299 -1.89 -16.64 37.32
N SER A 300 -0.92 -15.74 37.30
CA SER A 300 0.42 -15.99 36.77
C SER A 300 1.09 -17.17 37.52
N PRO A 301 1.76 -18.08 36.82
CA PRO A 301 2.51 -19.17 37.44
C PRO A 301 3.68 -18.64 38.29
N PRO A 302 4.13 -19.41 39.31
CA PRO A 302 5.17 -19.01 40.26
C PRO A 302 6.51 -18.69 39.57
N PRO A 303 7.37 -17.86 40.20
CA PRO A 303 8.56 -17.31 39.57
C PRO A 303 9.55 -18.41 39.17
N ALA A 304 9.77 -18.51 37.86
CA ALA A 304 10.84 -19.31 37.30
C ALA A 304 12.20 -18.79 37.79
N VAL A 305 12.99 -19.72 38.32
CA VAL A 305 14.40 -19.59 38.69
C VAL A 305 15.17 -18.82 37.61
N LYS A 306 15.84 -17.72 38.01
CA LYS A 306 16.69 -16.89 37.16
C LYS A 306 17.78 -17.74 36.47
N PRO A 307 17.79 -17.84 35.13
CA PRO A 307 18.97 -18.31 34.41
C PRO A 307 20.03 -17.19 34.36
N PRO A 308 21.33 -17.54 34.26
CA PRO A 308 22.43 -16.58 34.26
C PRO A 308 22.31 -15.59 33.09
N ALA A 309 22.56 -14.32 33.39
CA ALA A 309 22.41 -13.17 32.50
C ALA A 309 23.07 -13.38 31.14
N LYS A 310 22.25 -13.62 30.11
CA LYS A 310 22.65 -13.45 28.72
C LYS A 310 22.93 -11.97 28.48
N LYS A 311 24.13 -11.66 27.96
CA LYS A 311 24.56 -10.33 27.53
C LYS A 311 23.42 -9.63 26.75
N PRO A 312 23.09 -8.37 27.05
CA PRO A 312 22.00 -7.67 26.39
C PRO A 312 22.30 -7.60 24.89
N ARG A 313 21.40 -8.19 24.08
CA ARG A 313 21.42 -7.99 22.64
C ARG A 313 21.24 -6.49 22.37
N PRO A 314 22.04 -5.88 21.46
CA PRO A 314 21.90 -4.47 21.13
C PRO A 314 20.47 -4.22 20.66
N ARG A 315 19.79 -3.25 21.30
CA ARG A 315 18.45 -2.84 20.90
C ARG A 315 18.50 -2.37 19.44
N PRO A 316 17.51 -2.76 18.60
CA PRO A 316 17.45 -2.27 17.23
C PRO A 316 17.40 -0.74 17.23
N PRO A 317 18.10 -0.08 16.30
CA PRO A 317 18.11 1.37 16.22
C PRO A 317 16.68 1.89 16.05
N THR A 318 16.32 2.90 16.84
CA THR A 318 15.03 3.59 16.72
C THR A 318 14.85 4.14 15.30
N ALA A 319 13.61 4.17 14.82
CA ALA A 319 13.27 4.62 13.45
C ALA A 319 13.87 6.01 13.10
N ALA A 320 14.04 6.89 14.09
CA ALA A 320 14.72 8.17 13.93
C ALA A 320 16.21 8.03 13.57
N LYS A 321 16.94 7.10 14.19
CA LYS A 321 18.34 6.81 13.86
C LYS A 321 18.46 6.22 12.45
N LEU A 322 17.54 5.33 12.08
CA LEU A 322 17.50 4.74 10.75
C LEU A 322 17.26 5.80 9.65
N ARG A 323 16.40 6.79 9.91
CA ARG A 323 16.17 7.93 9.01
C ARG A 323 17.42 8.82 8.89
N GLN A 324 18.09 9.11 10.00
CA GLN A 324 19.35 9.86 9.97
C GLN A 324 20.47 9.13 9.23
N GLU A 325 20.61 7.81 9.40
CA GLU A 325 21.59 7.02 8.65
C GLU A 325 21.28 7.00 7.15
N LYS A 326 20.01 6.86 6.76
CA LYS A 326 19.60 6.95 5.35
C LYS A 326 19.91 8.32 4.73
N LEU A 327 19.67 9.41 5.45
CA LEU A 327 20.01 10.75 4.99
C LEU A 327 21.52 10.94 4.85
N LYS A 328 22.32 10.47 5.82
CA LYS A 328 23.79 10.50 5.72
C LYS A 328 24.30 9.70 4.53
N ALA A 329 23.75 8.51 4.30
CA ALA A 329 24.11 7.67 3.15
C ALA A 329 23.74 8.32 1.81
N GLN A 330 22.58 9.01 1.71
CA GLN A 330 22.20 9.76 0.51
C GLN A 330 23.17 10.93 0.25
N VAL A 331 23.51 11.71 1.27
CA VAL A 331 24.45 12.82 1.15
C VAL A 331 25.84 12.34 0.72
N GLU A 332 26.31 11.21 1.27
CA GLU A 332 27.59 10.63 0.84
C GLU A 332 27.54 10.10 -0.61
N ALA A 333 26.44 9.46 -1.01
CA ALA A 333 26.26 9.00 -2.39
C ALA A 333 26.25 10.18 -3.37
N GLU A 334 25.59 11.29 -3.01
CA GLU A 334 25.58 12.51 -3.81
C GLU A 334 26.98 13.15 -3.90
N LYS A 335 27.71 13.22 -2.78
CA LYS A 335 29.11 13.69 -2.78
C LYS A 335 30.00 12.85 -3.70
N ARG A 336 29.84 11.52 -3.69
CA ARG A 336 30.58 10.61 -4.59
C ARG A 336 30.21 10.83 -6.05
N LEU A 337 28.94 11.04 -6.35
CA LEU A 337 28.47 11.31 -7.70
C LEU A 337 29.07 12.63 -8.23
N ARG A 338 28.98 13.71 -7.43
CA ARG A 338 29.56 15.02 -7.76
C ARG A 338 31.06 14.93 -7.99
N TYR A 339 31.78 14.19 -7.13
CA TYR A 339 33.22 13.96 -7.30
C TYR A 339 33.55 13.19 -8.59
N THR A 340 32.75 12.18 -8.93
CA THR A 340 32.93 11.39 -10.16
C THR A 340 32.67 12.22 -11.41
N ILE A 341 31.63 13.06 -11.39
CA ILE A 341 31.34 14.01 -12.46
C ILE A 341 32.52 14.99 -12.61
N LEU A 342 33.00 15.55 -11.50
CA LEU A 342 34.13 16.49 -11.50
C LEU A 342 35.41 15.87 -12.08
N LEU A 343 35.73 14.63 -11.70
CA LEU A 343 36.87 13.88 -12.25
C LEU A 343 36.74 13.67 -13.77
N ARG A 344 35.53 13.38 -14.25
CA ARG A 344 35.27 13.16 -15.67
C ARG A 344 35.32 14.45 -16.48
N THR A 345 34.83 15.56 -15.93
CA THR A 345 34.81 16.86 -16.62
C THR A 345 36.17 17.55 -16.62
N THR A 346 37.00 17.34 -15.59
CA THR A 346 38.33 17.96 -15.47
C THR A 346 39.46 17.10 -16.04
N GLY A 347 39.15 15.98 -16.70
CA GLY A 347 40.16 15.16 -17.37
C GLY A 347 41.11 14.41 -16.44
N GLY A 348 40.71 14.14 -15.18
CA GLY A 348 41.47 13.28 -14.27
C GLY A 348 42.78 13.86 -13.72
N VAL A 349 43.03 15.16 -13.84
CA VAL A 349 44.19 15.79 -13.19
C VAL A 349 43.91 15.87 -11.69
N ALA A 350 44.44 14.90 -10.94
CA ALA A 350 44.33 14.82 -9.50
C ALA A 350 45.12 15.96 -8.82
N SER A 351 44.54 17.17 -8.74
CA SER A 351 44.82 18.01 -7.57
C SER A 351 44.22 17.31 -6.36
N SER A 352 44.92 17.38 -5.23
CA SER A 352 44.72 16.45 -4.11
C SER A 352 43.26 16.36 -3.67
N LYS A 353 42.85 15.25 -3.05
CA LYS A 353 41.49 15.09 -2.49
C LYS A 353 41.04 16.31 -1.65
N LYS A 354 42.00 16.98 -0.98
CA LYS A 354 41.78 18.22 -0.23
C LYS A 354 41.40 19.41 -1.10
N ASP A 355 41.96 19.55 -2.30
CA ASP A 355 41.68 20.65 -3.23
C ASP A 355 40.31 20.50 -3.90
N ALA A 356 39.90 19.26 -4.16
CA ALA A 356 38.55 18.93 -4.65
C ALA A 356 37.48 19.15 -3.57
N GLU A 357 37.74 18.75 -2.31
CA GLU A 357 36.84 19.03 -1.18
C GLU A 357 36.69 20.55 -0.94
N LYS A 358 37.80 21.30 -1.00
CA LYS A 358 37.79 22.76 -0.84
C LYS A 358 37.07 23.49 -1.98
N SER A 359 37.14 22.96 -3.20
CA SER A 359 36.37 23.49 -4.34
C SER A 359 34.87 23.21 -4.21
N LEU A 360 34.50 22.03 -3.68
CA LEU A 360 33.11 21.68 -3.40
C LEU A 360 32.50 22.53 -2.27
N GLU A 361 33.25 22.82 -1.20
CA GLU A 361 32.81 23.76 -0.15
C GLU A 361 32.57 25.17 -0.71
N ARG A 362 33.50 25.69 -1.54
CA ARG A 362 33.31 26.99 -2.20
C ARG A 362 32.11 27.06 -3.16
N MET A 363 31.72 25.92 -3.75
CA MET A 363 30.51 25.85 -4.59
C MET A 363 29.23 25.69 -3.75
N ALA A 364 29.31 25.10 -2.56
CA ALA A 364 28.17 24.96 -1.65
C ALA A 364 27.80 26.28 -0.96
N ASP A 365 28.80 27.13 -0.64
CA ASP A 365 28.58 28.46 -0.05
C ASP A 365 28.11 29.52 -1.07
N LYS A 366 28.17 29.22 -2.37
CA LYS A 366 27.52 30.02 -3.40
C LYS A 366 26.03 29.68 -3.43
N GLU A 367 25.27 30.23 -2.49
CA GLU A 367 23.81 30.21 -2.53
C GLU A 367 23.33 30.72 -3.90
N PRO A 368 22.33 30.04 -4.52
CA PRO A 368 21.80 30.47 -5.80
C PRO A 368 21.12 31.82 -5.63
N GLU A 369 21.74 32.84 -6.23
CA GLU A 369 21.21 34.18 -6.38
C GLU A 369 19.77 34.08 -6.91
N LYS A 370 18.81 34.51 -6.09
CA LYS A 370 17.37 34.46 -6.34
C LYS A 370 17.07 35.02 -7.73
N THR A 371 16.77 34.14 -8.68
CA THR A 371 16.24 34.52 -9.99
C THR A 371 14.94 35.31 -9.80
N PRO A 372 14.84 36.55 -10.31
CA PRO A 372 13.62 37.34 -10.21
C PRO A 372 12.50 36.68 -11.03
N VAL A 373 11.35 36.52 -10.37
CA VAL A 373 10.12 35.96 -10.96
C VAL A 373 9.58 36.98 -11.99
N PRO A 374 9.35 36.58 -13.26
CA PRO A 374 8.75 37.48 -14.24
C PRO A 374 7.25 37.71 -13.94
N PRO A 375 6.73 38.92 -14.21
CA PRO A 375 5.34 39.27 -13.91
C PRO A 375 4.35 38.47 -14.75
N GLU A 376 3.30 37.97 -14.09
CA GLU A 376 2.16 37.26 -14.71
C GLU A 376 1.43 38.17 -15.71
N GLU A 377 1.37 37.72 -16.97
CA GLU A 377 0.46 38.29 -17.96
C GLU A 377 -0.99 37.85 -17.68
N PRO A 378 -1.97 38.77 -17.80
CA PRO A 378 -3.38 38.44 -17.63
C PRO A 378 -3.87 37.63 -18.84
N ARG A 379 -4.46 36.46 -18.57
CA ARG A 379 -5.12 35.63 -19.60
C ARG A 379 -6.51 36.19 -19.96
N PRO A 380 -6.93 36.08 -21.23
CA PRO A 380 -8.22 36.56 -21.74
C PRO A 380 -9.43 35.80 -21.20
#